data_AF-A0A7X8HZT9-F1
#
_entry.id   AF-A0A7X8HZT9-F1
#
_cell.length_a   1.000
_cell.length_b   1.000
_cell.length_c   1.000
_cell.angle_alpha   90.00
_cell.angle_beta   90.00
_cell.angle_gamma   90.00
#
_symmetry.space_group_name_H-M   'P 1'
#
loop_
_entity.id
_entity.type
_entity.pdbx_description
1 polymer ?
#
loop_
_entity_poly.entity_id
_entity_poly.type
_entity_poly.pdbx_seq_one_letter_code
_entity_poly.pdbx_strand_id
1 'polypeptide(L)'
;MMNDKKRQEVYKILITPIRCTSYSNGKPIITMANSVIETTQTYWPQYLDKDTGKRFRYSFNPDCDMSDFACGFYEIVYKDILDGINLIDDDGNLTNQNFAGDTMNSFNYIANITPGAGKSTKQRTDQREWPEYLKQYYKEYHCLANFWILPMEIGRKVNNKWCKGSYDNKVQDYMDRFLKLLKDNFSEYKTLYRNYFSNINCIEGFTEVHFLFGSYLYGNLDIFGLSNNNCDGEVIINKIQDRIKLRATMISKSYYAEQLWNYFNELHLFE
;
A
#
# COMPACT_ATOMS: atom_id res chain seq x y z
N MET A 1 17.83 -3.29 -21.90
CA MET A 1 17.19 -4.56 -21.46
C MET A 1 17.74 -4.91 -20.09
N MET A 2 16.89 -4.95 -19.06
CA MET A 2 17.28 -5.28 -17.68
C MET A 2 17.85 -6.69 -17.56
N ASN A 3 19.08 -6.81 -17.05
CA ASN A 3 19.67 -8.10 -16.70
C ASN A 3 19.13 -8.63 -15.36
N ASP A 4 19.37 -9.91 -15.09
CA ASP A 4 18.82 -10.58 -13.90
C ASP A 4 19.33 -9.96 -12.59
N LYS A 5 20.57 -9.47 -12.57
CA LYS A 5 21.14 -8.78 -11.40
C LYS A 5 20.33 -7.54 -11.03
N LYS A 6 20.05 -6.66 -11.99
CA LYS A 6 19.24 -5.45 -11.77
C LYS A 6 17.81 -5.79 -11.33
N ARG A 7 17.21 -6.84 -11.91
CA ARG A 7 15.86 -7.30 -11.51
C ARG A 7 15.87 -7.79 -10.05
N GLN A 8 16.93 -8.48 -9.63
CA GLN A 8 17.09 -8.93 -8.26
C GLN A 8 17.31 -7.76 -7.29
N GLU A 9 18.06 -6.74 -7.68
CA GLU A 9 18.24 -5.51 -6.90
C GLU A 9 16.90 -4.78 -6.69
N VAL A 10 16.10 -4.58 -7.76
CA VAL A 10 14.74 -4.02 -7.66
C VAL A 10 13.87 -4.87 -6.74
N TYR A 11 13.87 -6.19 -6.92
CA TYR A 11 13.09 -7.11 -6.06
C TYR A 11 13.43 -6.93 -4.59
N LYS A 12 14.73 -6.85 -4.24
CA LYS A 12 15.17 -6.67 -2.85
C LYS A 12 14.60 -5.38 -2.26
N ILE A 13 14.75 -4.25 -2.96
CA ILE A 13 14.24 -2.96 -2.49
C ILE A 13 12.72 -2.95 -2.34
N LEU A 14 11.98 -3.60 -3.26
CA LEU A 14 10.52 -3.66 -3.20
C LEU A 14 10.00 -4.35 -1.93
N ILE A 15 10.75 -5.31 -1.37
CA ILE A 15 10.40 -6.03 -0.15
C ILE A 15 11.15 -5.51 1.10
N THR A 16 12.05 -4.53 0.95
CA THR A 16 12.75 -3.94 2.09
C THR A 16 11.76 -3.15 2.94
N PRO A 17 11.78 -3.31 4.28
CA PRO A 17 10.92 -2.55 5.16
C PRO A 17 11.16 -1.04 5.06
N ILE A 18 10.09 -0.27 5.19
CA ILE A 18 10.08 1.19 5.12
C ILE A 18 9.61 1.74 6.46
N ARG A 19 10.33 2.75 6.94
CA ARG A 19 9.97 3.52 8.12
C ARG A 19 9.95 5.01 7.78
N CYS A 20 8.78 5.61 7.92
CA CYS A 20 8.64 7.05 7.86
C CYS A 20 9.09 7.68 9.19
N THR A 21 10.12 8.52 9.18
CA THR A 21 10.78 9.02 10.39
C THR A 21 10.30 10.39 10.82
N SER A 22 10.02 11.29 9.87
CA SER A 22 9.60 12.67 10.15
C SER A 22 8.96 13.36 8.94
N TYR A 23 8.42 14.55 9.19
CA TYR A 23 8.01 15.48 8.14
C TYR A 23 9.24 16.14 7.50
N SER A 24 9.19 16.37 6.19
CA SER A 24 10.14 17.23 5.49
C SER A 24 9.43 18.35 4.73
N ASN A 25 9.98 19.56 4.78
CA ASN A 25 9.46 20.70 4.04
C ASN A 25 10.12 20.80 2.65
N GLY A 26 9.77 19.86 1.77
CA GLY A 26 10.12 19.91 0.35
C GLY A 26 11.46 19.29 -0.05
N LYS A 27 12.27 18.78 0.89
CA LYS A 27 13.47 17.99 0.56
C LYS A 27 13.39 16.59 1.17
N PRO A 28 12.95 15.59 0.40
CA PRO A 28 12.96 14.20 0.84
C PRO A 28 14.34 13.77 1.33
N ILE A 29 14.37 13.06 2.45
CA ILE A 29 15.53 12.30 2.91
C ILE A 29 15.14 10.84 2.82
N ILE A 30 15.89 10.06 2.05
CA ILE A 30 15.67 8.63 1.85
C ILE A 30 17.03 7.95 1.97
N THR A 31 17.16 7.00 2.91
CA THR A 31 18.43 6.30 3.17
C THR A 31 18.20 4.85 3.56
N MET A 32 19.20 4.01 3.30
CA MET A 32 19.26 2.65 3.85
C MET A 32 19.93 2.67 5.22
N ALA A 33 19.27 2.17 6.26
CA ALA A 33 19.83 2.04 7.61
C ALA A 33 19.38 0.72 8.25
N ASN A 34 20.34 -0.13 8.63
CA ASN A 34 20.07 -1.43 9.28
C ASN A 34 19.06 -2.30 8.50
N SER A 35 19.23 -2.40 7.17
CA SER A 35 18.33 -3.13 6.27
C SER A 35 16.88 -2.62 6.24
N VAL A 36 16.66 -1.37 6.63
CA VAL A 36 15.38 -0.66 6.57
C VAL A 36 15.59 0.62 5.77
N ILE A 37 14.64 0.97 4.91
CA ILE A 37 14.61 2.26 4.22
C ILE A 37 13.97 3.27 5.16
N GLU A 38 14.76 4.21 5.65
CA GLU A 38 14.27 5.37 6.38
C GLU A 38 13.94 6.47 5.38
N THR A 39 12.76 7.08 5.56
CA THR A 39 12.27 8.11 4.64
C THR A 39 11.50 9.19 5.39
N THR A 40 11.56 10.41 4.89
CA THR A 40 10.66 11.48 5.33
C THR A 40 9.31 11.42 4.63
N GLN A 41 8.42 12.32 4.99
CA GLN A 41 7.14 12.53 4.32
C GLN A 41 6.90 14.02 4.12
N THR A 42 6.71 14.42 2.87
CA THR A 42 6.28 15.77 2.49
C THR A 42 4.76 15.90 2.53
N TYR A 43 4.03 14.78 2.33
CA TYR A 43 2.58 14.75 2.45
C TYR A 43 2.12 15.14 3.87
N TRP A 44 1.58 16.33 4.04
CA TRP A 44 1.03 16.78 5.31
C TRP A 44 -0.14 17.71 5.04
N PRO A 45 -1.30 17.22 4.60
CA PRO A 45 -2.31 18.01 3.90
C PRO A 45 -2.88 19.18 4.74
N GLN A 46 -3.23 20.26 4.05
CA GLN A 46 -3.89 21.43 4.62
C GLN A 46 -5.41 21.27 4.54
N TYR A 47 -6.08 21.60 5.63
CA TYR A 47 -7.53 21.54 5.77
C TYR A 47 -8.09 22.94 5.95
N LEU A 48 -9.36 23.12 5.56
CA LEU A 48 -10.13 24.33 5.86
C LEU A 48 -11.03 24.05 7.07
N ASP A 49 -10.91 24.91 8.07
CA ASP A 49 -11.81 24.92 9.20
C ASP A 49 -13.22 25.30 8.71
N LYS A 50 -14.22 24.49 9.05
CA LYS A 50 -15.59 24.62 8.49
C LYS A 50 -16.29 25.89 8.97
N ASP A 51 -15.95 26.37 10.15
CA ASP A 51 -16.65 27.49 10.79
C ASP A 51 -15.96 28.82 10.48
N THR A 52 -14.63 28.82 10.40
CA THR A 52 -13.81 30.02 10.25
C THR A 52 -13.23 30.19 8.84
N GLY A 53 -13.22 29.14 8.01
CA GLY A 53 -12.57 29.12 6.70
C GLY A 53 -11.04 29.20 6.77
N LYS A 54 -10.45 29.17 7.96
CA LYS A 54 -9.00 29.27 8.13
C LYS A 54 -8.33 27.96 7.78
N ARG A 55 -7.17 28.07 7.14
CA ARG A 55 -6.30 26.93 6.83
C ARG A 55 -5.62 26.43 8.10
N PHE A 56 -5.62 25.12 8.31
CA PHE A 56 -4.90 24.47 9.40
C PHE A 56 -4.35 23.11 8.95
N ARG A 57 -3.39 22.56 9.70
CA ARG A 57 -2.93 21.18 9.56
C ARG A 57 -3.14 20.46 10.89
N TYR A 58 -3.53 19.20 10.84
CA TYR A 58 -3.52 18.36 12.05
C TYR A 58 -2.09 18.10 12.50
N SER A 59 -1.91 17.68 13.76
CA SER A 59 -0.63 17.18 14.24
C SER A 59 -0.08 16.13 13.30
N PHE A 60 1.18 16.28 12.92
CA PHE A 60 1.83 15.37 11.99
C PHE A 60 1.88 13.95 12.58
N ASN A 61 1.46 12.98 11.78
CA ASN A 61 1.59 11.55 12.07
C ASN A 61 2.22 10.87 10.84
N PRO A 62 3.40 10.24 10.98
CA PRO A 62 4.05 9.53 9.89
C PRO A 62 3.15 8.46 9.29
N ASP A 63 3.20 8.33 7.96
CA ASP A 63 2.36 7.47 7.15
C ASP A 63 3.22 6.77 6.09
N CYS A 64 3.68 5.55 6.38
CA CYS A 64 4.68 4.88 5.55
C CYS A 64 4.23 4.67 4.10
N ASP A 65 2.94 4.42 3.86
CA ASP A 65 2.37 4.27 2.52
C ASP A 65 2.15 5.60 1.78
N MET A 66 2.43 6.73 2.43
CA MET A 66 2.50 8.08 1.85
C MET A 66 3.86 8.75 2.08
N SER A 67 4.89 7.99 2.46
CA SER A 67 6.26 8.50 2.56
C SER A 67 6.77 9.02 1.22
N ASP A 68 7.80 9.86 1.24
CA ASP A 68 8.39 10.41 0.01
C ASP A 68 8.90 9.29 -0.91
N PHE A 69 9.45 8.22 -0.32
CA PHE A 69 9.89 7.03 -1.07
C PHE A 69 8.71 6.27 -1.70
N ALA A 70 7.60 6.12 -0.99
CA ALA A 70 6.40 5.49 -1.54
C ALA A 70 5.77 6.34 -2.66
N CYS A 71 5.73 7.66 -2.51
CA CYS A 71 5.23 8.58 -3.53
C CYS A 71 6.02 8.47 -4.84
N GLY A 72 7.35 8.49 -4.79
CA GLY A 72 8.18 8.31 -5.98
C GLY A 72 7.98 6.95 -6.65
N PHE A 73 7.77 5.88 -5.87
CA PHE A 73 7.39 4.57 -6.41
C PHE A 73 6.05 4.62 -7.16
N TYR A 74 5.04 5.32 -6.61
CA TYR A 74 3.75 5.44 -7.26
C TYR A 74 3.79 6.25 -8.55
N GLU A 75 4.57 7.33 -8.59
CA GLU A 75 4.75 8.17 -9.77
C GLU A 75 5.36 7.39 -10.94
N ILE A 76 6.13 6.34 -10.65
CA ILE A 76 6.65 5.42 -11.66
C ILE A 76 5.61 4.37 -12.06
N VAL A 77 5.07 3.62 -11.10
CA VAL A 77 4.26 2.41 -11.38
C VAL A 77 2.82 2.72 -11.76
N TYR A 78 2.30 3.86 -11.31
CA TYR A 78 0.92 4.30 -11.53
C TYR A 78 0.84 5.57 -12.39
N LYS A 79 1.88 5.89 -13.16
CA LYS A 79 1.94 7.09 -14.01
C LYS A 79 0.70 7.29 -14.90
N ASP A 80 0.09 6.19 -15.37
CA ASP A 80 -1.09 6.21 -16.26
C ASP A 80 -2.41 6.44 -15.49
N ILE A 81 -2.45 6.19 -14.17
CA ILE A 81 -3.54 6.64 -13.29
C ILE A 81 -3.33 8.10 -12.89
N LEU A 82 -2.07 8.50 -12.75
CA LEU A 82 -1.67 9.84 -12.32
C LEU A 82 -1.63 10.87 -13.46
N ASP A 83 -1.85 10.44 -14.71
CA ASP A 83 -1.68 11.25 -15.92
C ASP A 83 -0.31 11.98 -15.98
N GLY A 84 0.74 11.34 -15.44
CA GLY A 84 2.09 11.89 -15.35
C GLY A 84 2.26 13.07 -14.37
N ILE A 85 1.26 13.34 -13.52
CA ILE A 85 1.30 14.37 -12.49
C ILE A 85 1.86 13.78 -11.19
N ASN A 86 2.73 14.54 -10.50
CA ASN A 86 3.22 14.15 -9.18
C ASN A 86 2.06 13.89 -8.21
N LEU A 87 2.21 12.96 -7.27
CA LEU A 87 1.15 12.65 -6.32
C LEU A 87 0.96 13.77 -5.30
N ILE A 88 2.06 14.42 -4.92
CA ILE A 88 2.12 15.48 -3.91
C ILE A 88 2.56 16.79 -4.55
N ASP A 89 1.88 17.89 -4.23
CA ASP A 89 2.26 19.24 -4.65
C ASP A 89 3.35 19.84 -3.76
N ASP A 90 3.90 20.98 -4.18
CA ASP A 90 4.96 21.69 -3.43
C ASP A 90 4.50 22.17 -2.04
N ASP A 91 3.18 22.25 -1.81
CA ASP A 91 2.56 22.63 -0.54
C ASP A 91 2.27 21.42 0.38
N GLY A 92 2.69 20.21 -0.02
CA GLY A 92 2.51 18.97 0.73
C GLY A 92 1.08 18.42 0.72
N ASN A 93 0.27 18.77 -0.26
CA ASN A 93 -1.09 18.25 -0.46
C ASN A 93 -1.13 17.25 -1.62
N LEU A 94 -2.20 16.45 -1.69
CA LEU A 94 -2.46 15.65 -2.89
C LEU A 94 -2.80 16.56 -4.07
N THR A 95 -2.11 16.38 -5.19
CA THR A 95 -2.47 17.03 -6.47
C THR A 95 -3.85 16.58 -6.95
N ASN A 96 -4.22 15.34 -6.65
CA ASN A 96 -5.52 14.75 -6.93
C ASN A 96 -6.10 14.12 -5.67
N GLN A 97 -7.09 14.78 -5.07
CA GLN A 97 -7.72 14.32 -3.84
C GLN A 97 -8.59 13.06 -4.02
N ASN A 98 -8.73 12.53 -5.24
CA ASN A 98 -9.55 11.35 -5.50
C ASN A 98 -8.89 10.05 -5.04
N PHE A 99 -7.56 9.98 -4.97
CA PHE A 99 -6.82 8.77 -4.64
C PHE A 99 -5.55 9.06 -3.85
N ALA A 100 -5.05 8.05 -3.13
CA ALA A 100 -3.80 8.11 -2.38
C ALA A 100 -3.21 6.70 -2.21
N GLY A 101 -1.98 6.66 -1.69
CA GLY A 101 -1.33 5.46 -1.21
C GLY A 101 -2.10 4.79 -0.07
N ASP A 102 -2.05 3.47 -0.04
CA ASP A 102 -2.58 2.60 1.02
C ASP A 102 -1.77 1.29 1.09
N THR A 103 -1.93 0.56 2.18
CA THR A 103 -1.28 -0.75 2.40
C THR A 103 -2.25 -1.88 2.06
N MET A 104 -1.94 -2.78 1.14
CA MET A 104 -2.80 -3.91 0.75
C MET A 104 -3.20 -4.78 1.95
N ASN A 105 -2.22 -5.26 2.72
CA ASN A 105 -2.45 -6.07 3.92
C ASN A 105 -2.06 -5.30 5.17
N SER A 106 -3.05 -4.90 5.97
CA SER A 106 -2.83 -4.11 7.18
C SER A 106 -2.42 -4.99 8.37
N PHE A 107 -1.66 -4.41 9.30
CA PHE A 107 -1.28 -5.06 10.56
C PHE A 107 -2.48 -5.28 11.49
N ASN A 108 -3.36 -4.26 11.57
CA ASN A 108 -4.40 -4.18 12.59
C ASN A 108 -5.32 -5.40 12.59
N TYR A 109 -5.68 -5.91 11.42
CA TYR A 109 -6.56 -7.06 11.32
C TYR A 109 -5.94 -8.31 11.94
N ILE A 110 -4.71 -8.66 11.53
CA ILE A 110 -4.01 -9.84 12.04
C ILE A 110 -3.84 -9.74 13.55
N ALA A 111 -3.42 -8.57 14.02
CA ALA A 111 -3.25 -8.33 15.42
C ALA A 111 -4.58 -8.42 16.21
N ASN A 112 -5.74 -8.17 15.60
CA ASN A 112 -7.05 -8.35 16.27
C ASN A 112 -7.45 -9.82 16.47
N ILE A 113 -6.94 -10.72 15.64
CA ILE A 113 -7.21 -12.17 15.73
C ILE A 113 -6.10 -12.92 16.48
N THR A 114 -4.93 -12.32 16.68
CA THR A 114 -3.83 -12.91 17.43
C THR A 114 -4.11 -12.91 18.95
N PRO A 115 -4.07 -14.08 19.61
CA PRO A 115 -4.18 -14.17 21.07
C PRO A 115 -3.12 -13.31 21.78
N GLY A 116 -3.54 -12.56 22.80
CA GLY A 116 -2.65 -11.70 23.59
C GLY A 116 -2.30 -10.35 22.96
N ALA A 117 -2.68 -10.08 21.71
CA ALA A 117 -2.42 -8.79 21.05
C ALA A 117 -3.55 -7.76 21.25
N GLY A 118 -4.72 -8.17 21.74
CA GLY A 118 -5.90 -7.31 21.88
C GLY A 118 -6.80 -7.30 20.63
N LYS A 119 -8.13 -7.11 20.81
CA LYS A 119 -9.13 -7.32 19.74
C LYS A 119 -9.45 -6.07 18.91
N SER A 120 -8.80 -4.94 19.19
CA SER A 120 -8.96 -3.68 18.46
C SER A 120 -7.77 -2.77 18.72
N THR A 121 -7.62 -1.69 17.94
CA THR A 121 -6.60 -0.66 18.18
C THR A 121 -6.70 -0.06 19.59
N LYS A 122 -7.91 0.12 20.13
CA LYS A 122 -8.13 0.64 21.49
C LYS A 122 -7.74 -0.36 22.59
N GLN A 123 -7.69 -1.65 22.27
CA GLN A 123 -7.36 -2.73 23.20
C GLN A 123 -5.97 -3.33 22.92
N ARG A 124 -5.19 -2.73 22.02
CA ARG A 124 -3.88 -3.24 21.61
C ARG A 124 -2.96 -3.30 22.83
N THR A 125 -2.44 -4.49 23.12
CA THR A 125 -1.49 -4.70 24.22
C THR A 125 -0.12 -4.16 23.86
N ASP A 126 0.76 -4.05 24.86
CA ASP A 126 2.14 -3.64 24.66
C ASP A 126 2.86 -4.60 23.69
N GLN A 127 3.71 -4.06 22.81
CA GLN A 127 4.43 -4.88 21.82
C GLN A 127 5.23 -6.00 22.46
N ARG A 128 5.72 -5.83 23.71
CA ARG A 128 6.47 -6.85 24.45
C ARG A 128 5.65 -8.13 24.68
N GLU A 129 4.33 -8.02 24.81
CA GLU A 129 3.40 -9.13 25.04
C GLU A 129 3.07 -9.91 23.77
N TRP A 130 3.36 -9.35 22.58
CA TRP A 130 3.02 -9.99 21.32
C TRP A 130 3.89 -11.23 21.06
N PRO A 131 3.34 -12.25 20.37
CA PRO A 131 4.17 -13.34 19.86
C PRO A 131 5.19 -12.83 18.85
N GLU A 132 6.33 -13.53 18.71
CA GLU A 132 7.46 -13.05 17.92
C GLU A 132 7.12 -12.89 16.44
N TYR A 133 6.32 -13.80 15.87
CA TYR A 133 5.87 -13.69 14.48
C TYR A 133 5.11 -12.39 14.21
N LEU A 134 4.34 -11.89 15.19
CA LEU A 134 3.54 -10.67 15.05
C LEU A 134 4.43 -9.43 15.16
N LYS A 135 5.41 -9.46 16.07
CA LYS A 135 6.44 -8.41 16.19
C LYS A 135 7.25 -8.29 14.90
N GLN A 136 7.65 -9.42 14.33
CA GLN A 136 8.39 -9.45 13.07
C GLN A 136 7.53 -8.90 11.92
N TYR A 137 6.28 -9.36 11.79
CA TYR A 137 5.38 -8.84 10.77
C TYR A 137 5.17 -7.33 10.88
N TYR A 138 4.98 -6.79 12.09
CA TYR A 138 4.85 -5.35 12.32
C TYR A 138 6.05 -4.53 11.83
N LYS A 139 7.26 -5.09 11.90
CA LYS A 139 8.49 -4.43 11.43
C LYS A 139 8.65 -4.48 9.91
N GLU A 140 8.07 -5.47 9.25
CA GLU A 140 8.36 -5.80 7.84
C GLU A 140 7.24 -5.46 6.86
N TYR A 141 5.99 -5.34 7.31
CA TYR A 141 4.84 -5.27 6.40
C TYR A 141 4.74 -3.96 5.59
N HIS A 142 5.34 -2.87 6.07
CA HIS A 142 5.44 -1.64 5.29
C HIS A 142 6.58 -1.76 4.29
N CYS A 143 6.26 -2.07 3.03
CA CYS A 143 7.20 -2.13 1.91
C CYS A 143 6.47 -1.80 0.61
N LEU A 144 7.19 -1.37 -0.43
CA LEU A 144 6.59 -0.98 -1.71
C LEU A 144 5.72 -2.09 -2.33
N ALA A 145 6.13 -3.34 -2.18
CA ALA A 145 5.39 -4.50 -2.67
C ALA A 145 4.07 -4.75 -1.92
N ASN A 146 3.86 -4.18 -0.74
CA ASN A 146 2.58 -4.19 -0.02
C ASN A 146 1.79 -2.89 -0.21
N PHE A 147 2.29 -1.94 -0.99
CA PHE A 147 1.66 -0.63 -1.22
C PHE A 147 0.99 -0.52 -2.59
N TRP A 148 -0.06 0.30 -2.66
CA TRP A 148 -0.80 0.62 -3.88
C TRP A 148 -1.48 1.98 -3.83
N ILE A 149 -1.96 2.47 -4.97
CA ILE A 149 -2.89 3.61 -5.05
C ILE A 149 -4.31 3.08 -5.21
N LEU A 150 -5.22 3.60 -4.38
CA LEU A 150 -6.66 3.42 -4.50
C LEU A 150 -7.39 4.76 -4.40
N PRO A 151 -8.63 4.86 -4.88
CA PRO A 151 -9.52 5.95 -4.52
C PRO A 151 -9.60 6.10 -3.00
N MET A 152 -9.60 7.35 -2.51
CA MET A 152 -9.63 7.65 -1.07
C MET A 152 -10.81 6.98 -0.35
N GLU A 153 -11.96 6.95 -1.02
CA GLU A 153 -13.19 6.30 -0.56
C GLU A 153 -13.09 4.76 -0.48
N ILE A 154 -12.18 4.15 -1.23
CA ILE A 154 -11.97 2.70 -1.25
C ILE A 154 -10.87 2.30 -0.28
N GLY A 155 -9.72 2.98 -0.32
CA GLY A 155 -8.53 2.60 0.45
C GLY A 155 -8.50 3.16 1.87
N ARG A 156 -8.90 4.43 2.06
CA ARG A 156 -8.60 5.16 3.30
C ARG A 156 -9.84 5.50 4.15
N LYS A 157 -11.03 5.57 3.56
CA LYS A 157 -12.28 5.85 4.31
C LYS A 157 -13.00 4.57 4.70
N VAL A 158 -13.34 4.46 5.98
CA VAL A 158 -13.92 3.25 6.60
C VAL A 158 -15.45 3.24 6.66
N ASN A 159 -16.12 4.28 6.16
CA ASN A 159 -17.57 4.49 6.29
C ASN A 159 -18.35 4.26 4.99
N ASN A 160 -17.80 3.50 4.06
CA ASN A 160 -18.42 3.20 2.77
C ASN A 160 -18.46 1.68 2.55
N LYS A 161 -19.61 1.14 2.13
CA LYS A 161 -19.76 -0.29 1.83
C LYS A 161 -18.77 -0.79 0.76
N TRP A 162 -18.28 0.08 -0.11
CA TRP A 162 -17.35 -0.24 -1.20
C TRP A 162 -15.86 -0.20 -0.80
N CYS A 163 -15.53 0.09 0.46
CA CYS A 163 -14.13 0.21 0.89
C CYS A 163 -13.50 -1.11 1.33
N LYS A 164 -12.17 -1.15 1.37
CA LYS A 164 -11.38 -2.31 1.82
C LYS A 164 -11.65 -2.65 3.31
N GLY A 165 -11.97 -1.63 4.11
CA GLY A 165 -12.36 -1.79 5.51
C GLY A 165 -13.86 -2.12 5.72
N SER A 166 -14.63 -2.34 4.65
CA SER A 166 -16.10 -2.42 4.72
C SER A 166 -16.59 -3.49 5.68
N TYR A 167 -17.36 -3.05 6.69
CA TYR A 167 -18.08 -3.95 7.60
C TYR A 167 -19.33 -4.53 6.95
N ASP A 168 -20.06 -3.73 6.17
CA ASP A 168 -21.31 -4.11 5.49
C ASP A 168 -21.09 -5.32 4.57
N ASN A 169 -19.98 -5.29 3.82
CA ASN A 169 -19.59 -6.38 2.93
C ASN A 169 -18.60 -7.37 3.58
N LYS A 170 -18.37 -7.25 4.90
CA LYS A 170 -17.50 -8.12 5.71
C LYS A 170 -16.07 -8.25 5.14
N VAL A 171 -15.58 -7.20 4.47
CA VAL A 171 -14.25 -7.18 3.84
C VAL A 171 -13.16 -7.15 4.90
N GLN A 172 -13.21 -6.18 5.82
CA GLN A 172 -12.33 -6.12 7.00
C GLN A 172 -10.82 -6.22 6.64
N ASP A 173 -10.38 -5.48 5.64
CA ASP A 173 -9.00 -5.44 5.12
C ASP A 173 -8.47 -6.73 4.50
N TYR A 174 -9.32 -7.74 4.32
CA TYR A 174 -8.93 -8.95 3.61
C TYR A 174 -8.88 -8.72 2.10
N MET A 175 -7.68 -8.87 1.52
CA MET A 175 -7.47 -8.71 0.08
C MET A 175 -8.35 -9.64 -0.76
N ASP A 176 -8.56 -10.89 -0.35
CA ASP A 176 -9.41 -11.82 -1.09
C ASP A 176 -10.89 -11.41 -1.08
N ARG A 177 -11.39 -10.94 0.07
CA ARG A 177 -12.77 -10.42 0.18
C ARG A 177 -12.94 -9.12 -0.59
N PHE A 178 -11.94 -8.23 -0.56
CA PHE A 178 -11.98 -6.98 -1.29
C PHE A 178 -11.97 -7.23 -2.80
N LEU A 179 -11.06 -8.08 -3.28
CA LEU A 179 -10.98 -8.44 -4.69
C LEU A 179 -12.25 -9.14 -5.16
N LYS A 180 -12.89 -9.95 -4.31
CA LYS A 180 -14.18 -10.56 -4.62
C LYS A 180 -15.28 -9.51 -4.74
N LEU A 181 -15.38 -8.58 -3.78
CA LEU A 181 -16.34 -7.48 -3.82
C LEU A 181 -16.17 -6.64 -5.09
N LEU A 182 -14.93 -6.28 -5.42
CA LEU A 182 -14.58 -5.53 -6.63
C LEU A 182 -14.96 -6.30 -7.90
N LYS A 183 -14.57 -7.58 -8.00
CA LYS A 183 -14.86 -8.43 -9.16
C LYS A 183 -16.36 -8.59 -9.39
N ASP A 184 -17.12 -8.86 -8.34
CA ASP A 184 -18.57 -9.08 -8.41
C ASP A 184 -19.34 -7.78 -8.72
N ASN A 185 -18.75 -6.60 -8.48
CA ASN A 185 -19.42 -5.29 -8.62
C ASN A 185 -18.65 -4.30 -9.51
N PHE A 186 -17.82 -4.80 -10.43
CA PHE A 186 -16.86 -3.95 -11.15
C PHE A 186 -17.50 -2.76 -11.88
N SER A 187 -18.67 -2.96 -12.51
CA SER A 187 -19.40 -1.89 -13.21
C SER A 187 -19.84 -0.76 -12.27
N GLU A 188 -20.19 -1.08 -11.02
CA GLU A 188 -20.59 -0.11 -10.01
C GLU A 188 -19.37 0.69 -9.55
N TYR A 189 -18.25 0.02 -9.28
CA TYR A 189 -16.97 0.69 -8.97
C TYR A 189 -16.56 1.66 -10.07
N LYS A 190 -16.63 1.24 -11.34
CA LYS A 190 -16.33 2.10 -12.48
C LYS A 190 -17.27 3.31 -12.55
N THR A 191 -18.54 3.14 -12.18
CA THR A 191 -19.53 4.23 -12.19
C THR A 191 -19.29 5.24 -11.06
N LEU A 192 -18.95 4.76 -9.86
CA LEU A 192 -18.73 5.58 -8.67
C LEU A 192 -17.37 6.29 -8.67
N TYR A 193 -16.34 5.65 -9.22
CA TYR A 193 -14.95 6.11 -9.16
C TYR A 193 -14.35 6.31 -10.57
N ARG A 194 -15.12 6.97 -11.44
CA ARG A 194 -14.82 7.12 -12.88
C ARG A 194 -13.41 7.63 -13.19
N ASN A 195 -12.92 8.60 -12.42
CA ASN A 195 -11.60 9.18 -12.65
C ASN A 195 -10.48 8.15 -12.47
N TYR A 196 -10.64 7.23 -11.53
CA TYR A 196 -9.67 6.18 -11.28
C TYR A 196 -9.81 5.00 -12.26
N PHE A 197 -11.04 4.61 -12.59
CA PHE A 197 -11.32 3.52 -13.53
C PHE A 197 -11.38 3.97 -15.00
N SER A 198 -10.93 5.19 -15.33
CA SER A 198 -10.92 5.73 -16.69
C SER A 198 -10.08 4.85 -17.62
N ASN A 199 -8.93 4.39 -17.13
CA ASN A 199 -7.98 3.53 -17.83
C ASN A 199 -8.08 2.05 -17.40
N ILE A 200 -9.06 1.70 -16.56
CA ILE A 200 -9.25 0.33 -16.03
C ILE A 200 -10.64 -0.16 -16.43
N ASN A 201 -10.71 -0.91 -17.53
CA ASN A 201 -11.98 -1.27 -18.16
C ASN A 201 -12.59 -2.59 -17.69
N CYS A 202 -11.81 -3.45 -17.05
CA CYS A 202 -12.25 -4.74 -16.54
C CYS A 202 -11.38 -5.18 -15.35
N ILE A 203 -11.76 -6.30 -14.73
CA ILE A 203 -11.00 -6.86 -13.60
C ILE A 203 -9.59 -7.27 -14.02
N GLU A 204 -9.38 -7.77 -15.24
CA GLU A 204 -8.06 -8.09 -15.80
C GLU A 204 -7.17 -6.83 -15.78
N GLY A 205 -7.69 -5.71 -16.30
CA GLY A 205 -6.97 -4.44 -16.31
C GLY A 205 -6.64 -3.95 -14.90
N PHE A 206 -7.55 -4.13 -13.93
CA PHE A 206 -7.27 -3.80 -12.53
C PHE A 206 -6.11 -4.64 -11.98
N THR A 207 -6.11 -5.94 -12.28
CA THR A 207 -5.07 -6.85 -11.81
C THR A 207 -3.72 -6.61 -12.46
N GLU A 208 -3.70 -6.15 -13.71
CA GLU A 208 -2.50 -5.77 -14.44
C GLU A 208 -1.88 -4.50 -13.84
N VAL A 209 -2.67 -3.44 -13.70
CA VAL A 209 -2.22 -2.15 -13.14
C VAL A 209 -1.65 -2.31 -11.72
N HIS A 210 -2.23 -3.19 -10.90
CA HIS A 210 -1.77 -3.42 -9.53
C HIS A 210 -0.80 -4.58 -9.34
N PHE A 211 -0.38 -5.27 -10.40
CA PHE A 211 0.52 -6.45 -10.33
C PHE A 211 -0.02 -7.57 -9.43
N LEU A 212 -1.32 -7.85 -9.52
CA LEU A 212 -2.01 -8.83 -8.69
C LEU A 212 -2.07 -10.23 -9.30
N PHE A 213 -1.95 -10.36 -10.63
CA PHE A 213 -1.88 -11.66 -11.28
C PHE A 213 -0.56 -12.36 -10.95
N GLY A 214 -0.63 -13.63 -10.53
CA GLY A 214 0.51 -14.40 -10.02
C GLY A 214 0.78 -14.24 -8.52
N SER A 215 0.16 -13.26 -7.85
CA SER A 215 0.26 -13.05 -6.40
C SER A 215 -1.09 -13.29 -5.71
N TYR A 216 -2.10 -12.48 -6.01
CA TYR A 216 -3.44 -12.59 -5.42
C TYR A 216 -4.47 -13.25 -6.34
N LEU A 217 -4.20 -13.32 -7.64
CA LEU A 217 -5.06 -13.99 -8.61
C LEU A 217 -4.28 -14.95 -9.52
N TYR A 218 -4.94 -16.00 -9.99
CA TYR A 218 -4.35 -17.07 -10.82
C TYR A 218 -5.29 -17.54 -11.92
N GLY A 219 -4.75 -18.18 -12.96
CA GLY A 219 -5.55 -18.86 -13.99
C GLY A 219 -6.63 -17.95 -14.57
N ASN A 220 -7.89 -18.33 -14.39
CA ASN A 220 -9.07 -17.58 -14.84
C ASN A 220 -9.50 -16.48 -13.85
N LEU A 221 -8.51 -15.76 -13.28
CA LEU A 221 -8.69 -14.76 -12.22
C LEU A 221 -9.34 -15.34 -10.94
N ASP A 222 -8.92 -16.53 -10.56
CA ASP A 222 -9.27 -17.15 -9.29
C ASP A 222 -8.53 -16.43 -8.17
N ILE A 223 -9.28 -15.97 -7.17
CA ILE A 223 -8.76 -15.17 -6.06
C ILE A 223 -8.16 -16.10 -5.01
N PHE A 224 -6.93 -15.81 -4.59
CA PHE A 224 -6.25 -16.55 -3.53
C PHE A 224 -6.92 -16.30 -2.18
N GLY A 225 -7.51 -17.34 -1.58
CA GLY A 225 -8.24 -17.24 -0.31
C GLY A 225 -7.30 -17.07 0.91
N LEU A 226 -7.38 -15.89 1.54
CA LEU A 226 -6.69 -15.57 2.81
C LEU A 226 -7.61 -15.73 4.01
N SER A 227 -8.88 -15.38 3.84
CA SER A 227 -9.81 -15.10 4.92
C SER A 227 -10.54 -16.31 5.52
N ASN A 228 -10.03 -17.53 5.28
CA ASN A 228 -10.61 -18.77 5.79
C ASN A 228 -10.56 -18.81 7.33
N ASN A 229 -11.74 -19.01 7.93
CA ASN A 229 -12.07 -18.73 9.33
C ASN A 229 -11.32 -19.52 10.44
N ASN A 230 -10.37 -20.39 10.10
CA ASN A 230 -9.71 -21.30 11.05
C ASN A 230 -8.17 -21.23 11.00
N CYS A 231 -7.58 -20.24 10.35
CA CYS A 231 -6.12 -20.14 10.26
C CYS A 231 -5.53 -19.36 11.44
N ASP A 232 -4.48 -19.94 12.03
CA ASP A 232 -3.56 -19.27 12.95
C ASP A 232 -3.04 -17.95 12.34
N GLY A 233 -2.90 -16.90 13.15
CA GLY A 233 -2.34 -15.61 12.73
C GLY A 233 -0.96 -15.74 12.08
N GLU A 234 -0.12 -16.66 12.55
CA GLU A 234 1.20 -16.94 11.96
C GLU A 234 1.07 -17.50 10.53
N VAL A 235 0.14 -18.44 10.32
CA VAL A 235 -0.13 -19.02 8.99
C VAL A 235 -0.64 -17.95 8.02
N ILE A 236 -1.48 -17.02 8.49
CA ILE A 236 -1.98 -15.93 7.66
C ILE A 236 -0.84 -14.96 7.32
N ILE A 237 0.03 -14.60 8.27
CA ILE A 237 1.21 -13.76 8.03
C ILE A 237 2.12 -14.38 6.98
N ASN A 238 2.43 -15.67 7.09
CA ASN A 238 3.28 -16.36 6.11
C ASN A 238 2.69 -16.29 4.70
N LYS A 239 1.37 -16.52 4.57
CA LYS A 239 0.67 -16.36 3.29
C LYS A 239 0.77 -14.94 2.76
N ILE A 240 0.55 -13.92 3.59
CA ILE A 240 0.65 -12.51 3.22
C ILE A 240 2.07 -12.18 2.74
N GLN A 241 3.10 -12.57 3.50
CA GLN A 241 4.49 -12.34 3.12
C GLN A 241 4.84 -13.02 1.79
N ASP A 242 4.33 -14.22 1.53
CA ASP A 242 4.48 -14.87 0.22
C ASP A 242 3.78 -14.08 -0.89
N ARG A 243 2.60 -13.50 -0.64
CA ARG A 243 1.90 -12.67 -1.63
C ARG A 243 2.69 -11.41 -1.95
N ILE A 244 3.25 -10.75 -0.93
CA ILE A 244 4.10 -9.57 -1.07
C ILE A 244 5.34 -9.91 -1.93
N LYS A 245 6.04 -11.01 -1.63
CA LYS A 245 7.20 -11.47 -2.42
C LYS A 245 6.84 -11.80 -3.87
N LEU A 246 5.71 -12.45 -4.09
CA LEU A 246 5.24 -12.74 -5.46
C LEU A 246 4.92 -11.46 -6.21
N ARG A 247 4.23 -10.50 -5.58
CA ARG A 247 3.97 -9.18 -6.19
C ARG A 247 5.26 -8.43 -6.51
N ALA A 248 6.24 -8.44 -5.60
CA ALA A 248 7.56 -7.86 -5.85
C ALA A 248 8.25 -8.49 -7.08
N THR A 249 8.11 -9.81 -7.25
CA THR A 249 8.63 -10.54 -8.42
C THR A 249 7.95 -10.10 -9.72
N MET A 250 6.64 -9.85 -9.68
CA MET A 250 5.90 -9.36 -10.85
C MET A 250 6.33 -7.94 -11.23
N ILE A 251 6.46 -7.05 -10.24
CA ILE A 251 6.90 -5.67 -10.46
C ILE A 251 8.35 -5.64 -10.99
N SER A 252 9.27 -6.41 -10.40
CA SER A 252 10.68 -6.45 -10.83
C SER A 252 10.89 -7.04 -12.22
N LYS A 253 9.88 -7.74 -12.75
CA LYS A 253 9.88 -8.26 -14.13
C LYS A 253 9.10 -7.39 -15.12
N SER A 254 8.40 -6.38 -14.64
CA SER A 254 7.57 -5.49 -15.44
C SER A 254 8.38 -4.54 -16.32
N TYR A 255 7.68 -3.80 -17.19
CA TYR A 255 8.26 -2.73 -17.98
C TYR A 255 8.70 -1.51 -17.15
N TYR A 256 8.26 -1.41 -15.89
CA TYR A 256 8.71 -0.36 -14.94
C TYR A 256 10.05 -0.67 -14.28
N ALA A 257 10.53 -1.91 -14.38
CA ALA A 257 11.67 -2.36 -13.57
C ALA A 257 12.96 -1.56 -13.83
N GLU A 258 13.19 -1.09 -15.05
CA GLU A 258 14.35 -0.23 -15.37
C GLU A 258 14.24 1.17 -14.76
N GLN A 259 13.05 1.78 -14.79
CA GLN A 259 12.80 3.08 -14.17
C GLN A 259 12.92 3.01 -12.65
N LEU A 260 12.36 1.96 -12.04
CA LEU A 260 12.51 1.69 -10.60
C LEU A 260 13.98 1.49 -10.23
N TRP A 261 14.73 0.74 -11.03
CA TRP A 261 16.16 0.55 -10.78
C TRP A 261 16.92 1.88 -10.81
N ASN A 262 16.67 2.73 -11.80
CA ASN A 262 17.30 4.06 -11.89
C ASN A 262 16.95 4.92 -10.67
N TYR A 263 15.67 4.96 -10.29
CA TYR A 263 15.21 5.70 -9.11
C TYR A 263 15.92 5.23 -7.83
N PHE A 264 15.99 3.92 -7.58
CA PHE A 264 16.66 3.37 -6.41
C PHE A 264 18.18 3.60 -6.44
N ASN A 265 18.80 3.59 -7.63
CA ASN A 265 20.21 3.87 -7.82
C ASN A 265 20.56 5.34 -7.54
N GLU A 266 19.72 6.28 -7.99
CA GLU A 266 19.85 7.71 -7.72
C GLU A 266 19.74 8.03 -6.23
N LEU A 267 18.96 7.24 -5.50
CA LEU A 267 18.85 7.28 -4.04
C LEU A 267 19.97 6.51 -3.32
N HIS A 268 20.90 5.89 -4.05
CA HIS A 268 22.01 5.10 -3.51
C HIS A 268 21.56 3.96 -2.57
N LEU A 269 20.47 3.28 -2.91
CA LEU A 269 19.88 2.22 -2.06
C LEU A 269 20.46 0.81 -2.30
N PHE A 270 21.31 0.64 -3.31
CA PHE A 270 21.98 -0.62 -3.58
C PHE A 270 23.31 -0.69 -2.82
N GLU A 271 23.61 -1.87 -2.28
CA GLU A 271 24.92 -2.23 -1.71
C GLU A 271 25.93 -2.64 -2.79
#